data_AF-A0A3E0LRL5-F1
#
_entry.id   AF-A0A3E0LRL5-F1
#
_cell.length_a   1.000
_cell.length_b   1.000
_cell.length_c   1.000
_cell.angle_alpha   90.00
_cell.angle_beta   90.00
_cell.angle_gamma   90.00
#
_symmetry.space_group_name_H-M   'P 1'
#
loop_
_entity.id
_entity.type
_entity.pdbx_description
1 polymer ?
#
loop_
_entity_poly.entity_id
_entity_poly.type
_entity_poly.pdbx_seq_one_letter_code
_entity_poly.pdbx_strand_id
1 'polypeptide(L)'
;MTGLDGNDTYTVNDAGDLVIEALNQGTDTVQASISYTLPDNVENLLLTGTGNFNGTGNGLNNQITGNSGNNSLNGAAGIDTLTGGVGTDIFIFQFSQSTSTALDRVTDFAIGTDKIDLLSQAGAAINAPVAFTRAADSTTTNINTIVTNVFTDANGATAGNQALGINSAALVRDNSSSTYLIINDGTAGFQSANDLVINLTGLTGTLPALGTIAVNSFFV
;
A
#
# COMPACT_ATOMS: atom_id res chain seq x y z
N MET A 1 1.23 29.05 -5.08
CA MET A 1 1.77 28.64 -6.39
C MET A 1 0.60 28.09 -7.19
N THR A 2 0.47 28.49 -8.46
CA THR A 2 -0.61 28.08 -9.37
C THR A 2 -0.01 27.87 -10.75
N GLY A 3 -0.25 26.72 -11.34
CA GLY A 3 0.33 26.23 -12.60
C GLY A 3 -0.54 26.55 -13.82
N LEU A 4 -1.86 26.62 -13.60
CA LEU A 4 -2.90 26.78 -14.64
C LEU A 4 -3.05 25.50 -15.46
N ASP A 5 -3.38 25.59 -16.74
CA ASP A 5 -3.56 24.40 -17.58
C ASP A 5 -2.20 23.81 -17.97
N GLY A 6 -2.06 22.49 -17.88
CA GLY A 6 -0.85 21.76 -18.23
C GLY A 6 -0.45 20.79 -17.13
N ASN A 7 0.67 20.11 -17.36
CA ASN A 7 1.30 19.31 -16.31
C ASN A 7 2.38 20.17 -15.67
N ASP A 8 2.13 20.59 -14.44
CA ASP A 8 2.95 21.51 -13.69
C ASP A 8 3.81 20.80 -12.62
N THR A 9 4.87 21.49 -12.22
CA THR A 9 5.75 21.03 -11.13
C THR A 9 5.94 22.13 -10.11
N TYR A 10 5.52 21.82 -8.88
CA TYR A 10 5.63 22.69 -7.73
C TYR A 10 6.80 22.26 -6.85
N THR A 11 7.63 23.21 -6.44
CA THR A 11 8.64 22.97 -5.41
C THR A 11 8.13 23.50 -4.09
N VAL A 12 8.07 22.62 -3.08
CA VAL A 12 7.67 22.96 -1.71
C VAL A 12 8.85 22.74 -0.77
N ASN A 13 9.30 23.80 -0.10
CA ASN A 13 10.41 23.72 0.86
C ASN A 13 10.14 24.46 2.17
N ASP A 14 9.02 25.18 2.26
CA ASP A 14 8.57 25.83 3.47
C ASP A 14 7.10 25.45 3.77
N ALA A 15 6.74 25.38 5.05
CA ALA A 15 5.37 25.05 5.45
C ALA A 15 4.35 26.13 5.07
N GLY A 16 4.80 27.35 4.74
CA GLY A 16 3.98 28.42 4.21
C GLY A 16 3.71 28.33 2.70
N ASP A 17 4.37 27.41 1.97
CA ASP A 17 4.11 27.22 0.55
C ASP A 17 2.74 26.60 0.34
N LEU A 18 1.90 27.27 -0.46
CA LEU A 18 0.57 26.80 -0.82
C LEU A 18 0.51 26.45 -2.30
N VAL A 19 0.25 25.18 -2.61
CA VAL A 19 -0.07 24.71 -3.96
C VAL A 19 -1.58 24.76 -4.15
N ILE A 20 -2.04 25.35 -5.26
CA ILE A 20 -3.46 25.45 -5.60
C ILE A 20 -3.61 24.95 -7.03
N GLU A 21 -4.39 23.89 -7.19
CA GLU A 21 -4.76 23.33 -8.50
C GLU A 21 -6.27 23.26 -8.70
N ALA A 22 -6.71 23.52 -9.94
CA ALA A 22 -8.10 23.33 -10.31
C ALA A 22 -8.32 21.97 -10.99
N LEU A 23 -9.57 21.52 -10.97
CA LEU A 23 -9.95 20.25 -11.55
C LEU A 23 -9.73 20.23 -13.07
N ASN A 24 -9.19 19.11 -13.58
CA ASN A 24 -8.95 18.83 -15.01
C ASN A 24 -7.90 19.74 -15.67
N GLN A 25 -6.90 20.22 -14.92
CA GLN A 25 -5.85 21.07 -15.48
C GLN A 25 -4.63 20.29 -15.97
N GLY A 26 -4.41 19.06 -15.53
CA GLY A 26 -3.40 18.19 -16.10
C GLY A 26 -3.05 17.04 -15.18
N THR A 27 -1.77 16.72 -15.13
CA THR A 27 -1.19 15.76 -14.18
C THR A 27 0.01 16.40 -13.53
N ASP A 28 -0.18 16.82 -12.28
CA ASP A 28 0.70 17.77 -11.61
C ASP A 28 1.57 17.10 -10.57
N THR A 29 2.75 17.67 -10.32
CA THR A 29 3.74 17.10 -9.41
C THR A 29 4.16 18.09 -8.36
N VAL A 30 4.09 17.70 -7.09
CA VAL A 30 4.75 18.40 -5.99
C VAL A 30 6.08 17.71 -5.69
N GLN A 31 7.18 18.46 -5.76
CA GLN A 31 8.48 18.09 -5.23
C GLN A 31 8.65 18.76 -3.86
N ALA A 32 8.56 17.98 -2.79
CA ALA A 32 8.63 18.49 -1.42
C ALA A 32 9.96 18.13 -0.76
N SER A 33 10.58 19.08 -0.07
CA SER A 33 11.77 18.86 0.79
C SER A 33 11.42 18.95 2.29
N ILE A 34 10.14 18.76 2.59
CA ILE A 34 9.51 18.66 3.91
C ILE A 34 8.40 17.62 3.83
N SER A 35 7.84 17.20 4.98
CA SER A 35 6.60 16.41 4.97
C SER A 35 5.46 17.20 4.33
N TYR A 36 4.67 16.54 3.49
CA TYR A 36 3.64 17.21 2.69
C TYR A 36 2.40 16.35 2.47
N THR A 37 1.25 17.01 2.43
CA THR A 37 -0.03 16.42 2.03
C THR A 37 -0.46 17.09 0.75
N LEU A 38 -0.75 16.29 -0.28
CA LEU A 38 -1.22 16.82 -1.55
C LEU A 38 -2.54 17.57 -1.36
N PRO A 39 -2.67 18.80 -1.88
CA PRO A 39 -3.96 19.45 -1.98
C PRO A 39 -4.83 18.72 -3.02
N ASP A 40 -6.11 19.07 -3.08
CA ASP A 40 -7.00 18.56 -4.12
C ASP A 40 -6.44 18.83 -5.53
N ASN A 41 -6.77 17.94 -6.47
CA ASN A 41 -6.41 18.07 -7.90
C ASN A 41 -4.91 17.95 -8.22
N VAL A 42 -4.07 17.48 -7.29
CA VAL A 42 -2.67 17.14 -7.57
C VAL A 42 -2.48 15.63 -7.51
N GLU A 43 -1.82 15.05 -8.51
CA GLU A 43 -1.71 13.61 -8.65
C GLU A 43 -0.39 13.06 -8.08
N ASN A 44 0.71 13.79 -8.16
CA ASN A 44 2.03 13.23 -7.86
C ASN A 44 2.74 13.96 -6.71
N LEU A 45 3.34 13.20 -5.80
CA LEU A 45 4.23 13.69 -4.76
C LEU A 45 5.59 13.01 -4.88
N LEU A 46 6.65 13.81 -4.95
CA LEU A 46 8.04 13.37 -4.85
C LEU A 46 8.67 14.02 -3.61
N LEU A 47 9.00 13.22 -2.60
CA LEU A 47 9.82 13.68 -1.49
C LEU A 47 11.28 13.75 -1.95
N THR A 48 11.93 14.86 -1.64
CA THR A 48 13.31 15.15 -2.02
C THR A 48 14.19 15.30 -0.78
N GLY A 49 15.51 15.34 -0.98
CA GLY A 49 16.47 15.39 0.11
C GLY A 49 16.65 14.05 0.83
N THR A 50 17.14 14.10 2.07
CA THR A 50 17.51 12.91 2.85
C THR A 50 16.87 12.90 4.25
N GLY A 51 15.94 13.82 4.50
CA GLY A 51 15.21 13.89 5.77
C GLY A 51 14.09 12.84 5.84
N ASN A 52 13.72 12.46 7.06
CA ASN A 52 12.58 11.59 7.32
C ASN A 52 11.28 12.39 7.13
N PHE A 53 10.84 12.49 5.88
CA PHE A 53 9.64 13.23 5.50
C PHE A 53 8.48 12.26 5.26
N ASN A 54 7.26 12.73 5.48
CA ASN A 54 6.06 11.94 5.27
C ASN A 54 5.27 12.50 4.09
N GLY A 55 4.62 11.60 3.35
CA GLY A 55 3.81 11.95 2.19
C GLY A 55 2.38 11.44 2.37
N THR A 56 1.41 12.33 2.20
CA THR A 56 -0.01 11.95 2.17
C THR A 56 -0.63 12.40 0.85
N GLY A 57 -1.38 11.50 0.22
CA GLY A 57 -2.18 11.78 -0.97
C GLY A 57 -3.47 12.53 -0.65
N ASN A 58 -4.40 12.51 -1.60
CA ASN A 58 -5.72 13.12 -1.55
C ASN A 58 -6.79 12.10 -1.97
N GLY A 59 -7.91 12.55 -2.56
CA GLY A 59 -8.99 11.67 -3.01
C GLY A 59 -8.84 11.13 -4.44
N LEU A 60 -7.69 11.33 -5.07
CA LEU A 60 -7.38 10.92 -6.45
C LEU A 60 -6.46 9.70 -6.44
N ASN A 61 -6.18 9.17 -7.64
CA ASN A 61 -5.14 8.18 -7.81
C ASN A 61 -3.77 8.86 -7.73
N ASN A 62 -3.07 8.70 -6.62
CA ASN A 62 -1.80 9.36 -6.40
C ASN A 62 -0.58 8.50 -6.73
N GLN A 63 0.46 9.11 -7.27
CA GLN A 63 1.80 8.54 -7.29
C GLN A 63 2.66 9.24 -6.24
N ILE A 64 3.04 8.51 -5.20
CA ILE A 64 3.84 9.04 -4.10
C ILE A 64 5.18 8.31 -4.06
N THR A 65 6.25 9.07 -4.22
CA THR A 65 7.63 8.58 -4.13
C THR A 65 8.30 9.23 -2.93
N GLY A 66 8.77 8.40 -2.00
CA GLY A 66 9.61 8.80 -0.88
C GLY A 66 11.03 9.18 -1.31
N ASN A 67 11.91 9.37 -0.34
CA ASN A 67 13.28 9.76 -0.53
C ASN A 67 14.26 8.70 0.01
N SER A 68 15.37 9.12 0.59
CA SER A 68 16.37 8.19 1.16
C SER A 68 16.33 8.11 2.69
N GLY A 69 15.42 8.87 3.32
CA GLY A 69 15.13 8.79 4.73
C GLY A 69 14.00 7.81 5.01
N ASN A 70 13.63 7.65 6.28
CA ASN A 70 12.50 6.81 6.66
C ASN A 70 11.21 7.60 6.43
N ASN A 71 10.40 7.19 5.47
CA ASN A 71 9.17 7.88 5.10
C ASN A 71 7.93 7.13 5.59
N SER A 72 6.93 7.88 6.03
CA SER A 72 5.57 7.37 6.17
C SER A 72 4.72 7.85 5.01
N LEU A 73 4.22 6.92 4.20
CA LEU A 73 3.49 7.18 2.97
C LEU A 73 2.05 6.68 3.10
N ASN A 74 1.09 7.55 2.81
CA ASN A 74 -0.33 7.24 2.82
C ASN A 74 -0.95 7.73 1.50
N GLY A 75 -1.43 6.81 0.66
CA GLY A 75 -2.11 7.15 -0.59
C GLY A 75 -3.45 7.87 -0.39
N ALA A 76 -4.08 7.63 0.76
CA ALA A 76 -5.44 8.03 1.11
C ALA A 76 -6.51 7.30 0.29
N ALA A 77 -7.33 7.98 -0.49
CA ALA A 77 -8.42 7.34 -1.23
C ALA A 77 -8.11 7.41 -2.72
N GLY A 78 -8.28 6.29 -3.42
CA GLY A 78 -7.93 6.23 -4.83
C GLY A 78 -7.35 4.87 -5.16
N ILE A 79 -6.69 4.79 -6.31
CA ILE A 79 -5.84 3.67 -6.71
C ILE A 79 -4.41 4.21 -6.73
N ASP A 80 -3.69 3.99 -5.65
CA ASP A 80 -2.44 4.68 -5.39
C ASP A 80 -1.22 3.83 -5.77
N THR A 81 -0.14 4.50 -6.15
CA THR A 81 1.18 3.90 -6.34
C THR A 81 2.17 4.53 -5.37
N LEU A 82 2.62 3.76 -4.40
CA LEU A 82 3.56 4.17 -3.36
C LEU A 82 4.93 3.54 -3.62
N THR A 83 5.99 4.35 -3.52
CA THR A 83 7.39 3.94 -3.64
C THR A 83 8.11 4.51 -2.43
N GLY A 84 8.63 3.68 -1.53
CA GLY A 84 9.30 4.12 -0.31
C GLY A 84 10.63 4.82 -0.60
N GLY A 85 11.40 4.24 -1.50
CA GLY A 85 12.75 4.64 -1.84
C GLY A 85 13.78 3.84 -1.04
N VAL A 86 14.70 4.54 -0.39
CA VAL A 86 15.67 3.93 0.51
C VAL A 86 15.30 4.32 1.91
N GLY A 87 15.45 3.42 2.87
CA GLY A 87 15.15 3.73 4.26
C GLY A 87 14.44 2.55 4.90
N THR A 88 13.82 2.83 6.05
CA THR A 88 12.79 1.97 6.63
C THR A 88 11.47 2.70 6.54
N ASP A 89 10.68 2.31 5.55
CA ASP A 89 9.46 3.02 5.19
C ASP A 89 8.23 2.36 5.78
N ILE A 90 7.21 3.18 6.03
CA ILE A 90 5.91 2.75 6.53
C ILE A 90 4.85 3.13 5.50
N PHE A 91 4.21 2.13 4.92
CA PHE A 91 3.05 2.33 4.04
C PHE A 91 1.78 2.18 4.86
N ILE A 92 1.00 3.25 4.94
CA ILE A 92 -0.24 3.31 5.73
C ILE A 92 -1.42 2.98 4.82
N PHE A 93 -2.26 2.06 5.26
CA PHE A 93 -3.52 1.74 4.59
C PHE A 93 -4.69 1.72 5.57
N GLN A 94 -5.87 2.15 5.11
CA GLN A 94 -7.12 1.90 5.83
C GLN A 94 -7.90 0.77 5.17
N PHE A 95 -8.60 -0.02 5.97
CA PHE A 95 -9.55 -1.00 5.44
C PHE A 95 -10.59 -0.33 4.52
N SER A 96 -11.01 -1.07 3.51
CA SER A 96 -11.84 -0.59 2.38
C SER A 96 -11.19 0.38 1.39
N GLN A 97 -9.97 0.91 1.62
CA GLN A 97 -9.31 1.80 0.64
C GLN A 97 -8.78 1.03 -0.56
N SER A 98 -8.07 -0.08 -0.31
CA SER A 98 -7.50 -0.92 -1.37
C SER A 98 -8.27 -2.23 -1.50
N THR A 99 -9.16 -2.32 -2.48
CA THR A 99 -10.06 -3.47 -2.72
C THR A 99 -9.63 -4.26 -3.95
N SER A 100 -10.17 -5.47 -4.16
CA SER A 100 -9.84 -6.28 -5.35
C SER A 100 -10.18 -5.61 -6.70
N THR A 101 -10.99 -4.54 -6.70
CA THR A 101 -11.34 -3.76 -7.89
C THR A 101 -10.57 -2.44 -8.02
N ALA A 102 -9.92 -1.98 -6.96
CA ALA A 102 -9.20 -0.72 -6.86
C ALA A 102 -8.00 -0.94 -5.93
N LEU A 103 -6.95 -1.57 -6.47
CA LEU A 103 -5.79 -2.02 -5.72
C LEU A 103 -4.72 -0.95 -5.69
N ASP A 104 -4.34 -0.53 -4.50
CA ASP A 104 -3.10 0.19 -4.30
C ASP A 104 -1.90 -0.71 -4.53
N ARG A 105 -0.80 -0.05 -4.87
CA ARG A 105 0.44 -0.70 -5.25
C ARG A 105 1.61 -0.10 -4.51
N VAL A 106 2.39 -0.95 -3.85
CA VAL A 106 3.72 -0.61 -3.36
C VAL A 106 4.74 -1.15 -4.36
N THR A 107 5.74 -0.37 -4.75
CA THR A 107 6.63 -0.69 -5.88
C THR A 107 8.01 -1.19 -5.51
N ASP A 108 8.40 -1.08 -4.24
CA ASP A 108 9.76 -1.37 -3.79
C ASP A 108 9.84 -1.95 -2.36
N PHE A 109 8.71 -2.45 -1.83
CA PHE A 109 8.61 -2.96 -0.46
C PHE A 109 9.78 -3.91 -0.12
N ALA A 110 10.61 -3.52 0.85
CA ALA A 110 11.79 -4.25 1.29
C ALA A 110 11.47 -5.14 2.50
N ILE A 111 11.39 -6.45 2.27
CA ILE A 111 11.05 -7.42 3.33
C ILE A 111 12.08 -7.36 4.46
N GLY A 112 11.57 -7.20 5.68
CA GLY A 112 12.38 -7.15 6.91
C GLY A 112 12.82 -5.73 7.28
N THR A 113 12.70 -4.78 6.36
CA THR A 113 12.98 -3.36 6.61
C THR A 113 11.65 -2.61 6.69
N ASP A 114 10.92 -2.53 5.58
CA ASP A 114 9.69 -1.75 5.48
C ASP A 114 8.53 -2.39 6.23
N LYS A 115 7.51 -1.57 6.50
CA LYS A 115 6.32 -1.97 7.23
C LYS A 115 5.04 -1.44 6.60
N ILE A 116 3.97 -2.14 6.92
CA ILE A 116 2.59 -1.79 6.68
C ILE A 116 1.99 -1.37 8.02
N ASP A 117 1.41 -0.18 8.06
CA ASP A 117 0.59 0.29 9.18
C ASP A 117 -0.88 0.25 8.77
N LEU A 118 -1.73 -0.28 9.65
CA LEU A 118 -3.14 -0.48 9.40
C LEU A 118 -3.98 0.44 10.27
N LEU A 119 -4.82 1.23 9.62
CA LEU A 119 -5.78 2.10 10.26
C LEU A 119 -7.21 1.61 10.00
N SER A 120 -8.11 1.91 10.92
CA SER A 120 -9.55 1.83 10.67
C SER A 120 -9.99 2.95 9.74
N GLN A 121 -11.19 2.81 9.14
CA GLN A 121 -11.82 3.89 8.39
C GLN A 121 -12.04 5.16 9.23
N ALA A 122 -12.05 5.05 10.56
CA ALA A 122 -12.11 6.18 11.49
C ALA A 122 -10.72 6.78 11.82
N GLY A 123 -9.65 6.30 11.17
CA GLY A 123 -8.27 6.77 11.38
C GLY A 123 -7.60 6.28 12.66
N ALA A 124 -8.27 5.46 13.48
CA ALA A 124 -7.64 4.84 14.65
C ALA A 124 -6.80 3.62 14.22
N ALA A 125 -5.58 3.50 14.75
CA ALA A 125 -4.73 2.33 14.51
C ALA A 125 -5.46 1.04 14.92
N ILE A 126 -5.46 0.06 14.02
CA ILE A 126 -5.90 -1.29 14.32
C ILE A 126 -4.67 -2.09 14.71
N ASN A 127 -4.82 -3.05 15.64
CA ASN A 127 -3.74 -3.98 15.94
C ASN A 127 -3.31 -4.71 14.67
N ALA A 128 -2.01 -4.96 14.53
CA ALA A 128 -1.49 -5.83 13.49
C ALA A 128 -2.26 -7.17 13.41
N PRO A 129 -2.34 -7.81 12.23
CA PRO A 129 -3.02 -9.09 12.07
C PRO A 129 -2.54 -10.12 13.11
N VAL A 130 -3.45 -10.90 13.70
CA VAL A 130 -3.11 -11.90 14.73
C VAL A 130 -2.41 -13.13 14.13
N ALA A 131 -2.53 -13.32 12.82
CA ALA A 131 -1.86 -14.38 12.08
C ALA A 131 -1.45 -13.87 10.69
N PHE A 132 -0.28 -14.29 10.22
CA PHE A 132 0.20 -13.98 8.89
C PHE A 132 0.79 -15.24 8.25
N THR A 133 0.41 -15.55 7.02
CA THR A 133 0.81 -16.79 6.33
C THR A 133 1.24 -16.49 4.90
N ARG A 134 2.32 -17.14 4.45
CA ARG A 134 2.62 -17.24 3.02
C ARG A 134 1.86 -18.43 2.43
N ALA A 135 0.93 -18.15 1.53
CA ALA A 135 0.19 -19.21 0.84
C ALA A 135 0.96 -19.69 -0.40
N ALA A 136 0.51 -20.81 -0.95
CA ALA A 136 1.02 -21.31 -2.23
C ALA A 136 0.80 -20.27 -3.34
N ASP A 137 1.72 -20.26 -4.31
CA ASP A 137 1.58 -19.37 -5.46
C ASP A 137 0.31 -19.73 -6.26
N SER A 138 -0.44 -18.72 -6.67
CA SER A 138 -1.66 -18.87 -7.47
C SER A 138 -1.33 -19.28 -8.90
N THR A 139 -2.22 -20.06 -9.50
CA THR A 139 -2.13 -20.48 -10.91
C THR A 139 -2.77 -19.48 -11.89
N THR A 140 -3.26 -18.34 -11.39
CA THR A 140 -3.92 -17.29 -12.18
C THR A 140 -3.48 -15.89 -11.71
N THR A 141 -3.58 -14.92 -12.62
CA THR A 141 -3.45 -13.48 -12.36
C THR A 141 -4.77 -12.80 -11.97
N ASN A 142 -5.92 -13.50 -12.06
CA ASN A 142 -7.21 -12.90 -11.73
C ASN A 142 -7.34 -12.71 -10.21
N ILE A 143 -7.28 -11.46 -9.74
CA ILE A 143 -7.29 -11.15 -8.32
C ILE A 143 -8.55 -11.66 -7.60
N ASN A 144 -9.73 -11.63 -8.26
CA ASN A 144 -10.96 -12.15 -7.65
C ASN A 144 -10.87 -13.66 -7.43
N THR A 145 -10.20 -14.38 -8.33
CA THR A 145 -9.92 -15.81 -8.16
C THR A 145 -8.84 -16.04 -7.09
N ILE A 146 -7.81 -15.20 -7.02
CA ILE A 146 -6.75 -15.28 -5.99
C ILE A 146 -7.39 -15.11 -4.61
N VAL A 147 -8.08 -14.01 -4.34
CA VAL A 147 -8.68 -13.72 -3.02
C VAL A 147 -9.82 -14.67 -2.63
N THR A 148 -10.31 -15.52 -3.53
CA THR A 148 -11.29 -16.57 -3.21
C THR A 148 -10.65 -17.94 -3.01
N ASN A 149 -9.45 -18.17 -3.58
CA ASN A 149 -8.75 -19.45 -3.54
C ASN A 149 -7.59 -19.51 -2.52
N VAL A 150 -7.02 -18.37 -2.13
CA VAL A 150 -5.71 -18.26 -1.44
C VAL A 150 -5.66 -18.81 -0.01
N PHE A 151 -6.73 -19.32 0.53
CA PHE A 151 -6.83 -19.53 1.97
C PHE A 151 -6.72 -20.98 2.41
N THR A 152 -6.18 -21.88 1.57
CA THR A 152 -5.67 -23.18 2.01
C THR A 152 -4.39 -23.01 2.82
N ASP A 153 -4.38 -23.54 4.04
CA ASP A 153 -3.35 -23.27 5.05
C ASP A 153 -1.94 -23.85 4.74
N ALA A 154 -1.02 -23.43 5.62
CA ALA A 154 0.40 -23.74 5.71
C ALA A 154 0.81 -25.24 5.74
N ASN A 155 -0.12 -26.20 5.72
CA ASN A 155 0.19 -27.60 6.04
C ASN A 155 0.14 -28.57 4.85
N GLY A 156 -0.03 -28.08 3.61
CA GLY A 156 0.00 -28.94 2.43
C GLY A 156 -1.13 -29.97 2.35
N ALA A 157 -2.26 -29.74 3.04
CA ALA A 157 -3.44 -30.59 2.93
C ALA A 157 -4.26 -30.22 1.68
N THR A 158 -4.27 -31.11 0.70
CA THR A 158 -4.90 -31.00 -0.63
C THR A 158 -6.42 -31.21 -0.63
N ALA A 159 -7.16 -30.71 0.37
CA ALA A 159 -8.61 -30.90 0.42
C ALA A 159 -9.36 -29.68 0.96
N GLY A 160 -9.81 -28.82 0.04
CA GLY A 160 -10.83 -27.79 0.28
C GLY A 160 -10.25 -26.45 0.73
N ASN A 161 -10.66 -25.38 0.04
CA ASN A 161 -10.38 -24.00 0.41
C ASN A 161 -10.73 -23.77 1.90
N GLN A 162 -9.74 -23.51 2.76
CA GLN A 162 -10.03 -22.93 4.08
C GLN A 162 -10.24 -21.41 3.89
N ALA A 163 -10.83 -20.68 4.83
CA ALA A 163 -11.09 -19.24 4.69
C ALA A 163 -10.01 -18.42 5.43
N LEU A 164 -9.77 -17.15 5.04
CA LEU A 164 -8.96 -16.24 5.88
C LEU A 164 -9.53 -16.26 7.30
N GLY A 165 -8.63 -16.45 8.26
CA GLY A 165 -8.97 -16.26 9.65
C GLY A 165 -9.36 -14.80 9.91
N ILE A 166 -10.14 -14.60 10.96
CA ILE A 166 -10.43 -13.26 11.46
C ILE A 166 -9.12 -12.56 11.83
N ASN A 167 -8.99 -11.29 11.44
CA ASN A 167 -7.84 -10.42 11.67
C ASN A 167 -6.53 -11.06 11.19
N SER A 168 -6.53 -11.70 10.02
CA SER A 168 -5.36 -12.41 9.48
C SER A 168 -4.89 -11.84 8.15
N ALA A 169 -3.63 -12.06 7.84
CA ALA A 169 -3.05 -11.70 6.55
C ALA A 169 -2.53 -12.93 5.80
N ALA A 170 -2.53 -12.84 4.47
CA ALA A 170 -1.92 -13.80 3.58
C ALA A 170 -1.04 -13.10 2.53
N LEU A 171 0.14 -13.65 2.30
CA LEU A 171 1.05 -13.24 1.22
C LEU A 171 1.00 -14.29 0.11
N VAL A 172 0.68 -13.88 -1.12
CA VAL A 172 0.59 -14.79 -2.28
C VAL A 172 1.19 -14.18 -3.53
N ARG A 173 1.86 -15.00 -4.33
CA ARG A 173 2.25 -14.62 -5.68
C ARG A 173 1.30 -15.16 -6.72
N ASP A 174 1.07 -14.42 -7.79
CA ASP A 174 0.42 -14.96 -8.98
C ASP A 174 1.41 -15.69 -9.91
N ASN A 175 0.87 -16.29 -10.97
CA ASN A 175 1.64 -16.98 -12.01
C ASN A 175 2.41 -16.02 -12.95
N SER A 176 2.36 -14.71 -12.70
CA SER A 176 3.11 -13.67 -13.42
C SER A 176 4.19 -13.00 -12.55
N SER A 177 4.39 -13.47 -11.32
CA SER A 177 5.34 -12.95 -10.33
C SER A 177 4.91 -11.67 -9.58
N SER A 178 3.66 -11.23 -9.71
CA SER A 178 3.13 -10.18 -8.82
C SER A 178 2.89 -10.78 -7.43
N THR A 179 3.15 -10.02 -6.38
CA THR A 179 2.88 -10.44 -4.99
C THR A 179 1.75 -9.61 -4.43
N TYR A 180 0.78 -10.26 -3.80
CA TYR A 180 -0.35 -9.64 -3.14
C TYR A 180 -0.29 -9.89 -1.65
N LEU A 181 -0.52 -8.84 -0.88
CA LEU A 181 -0.79 -8.90 0.54
C LEU A 181 -2.29 -8.74 0.74
N ILE A 182 -2.95 -9.79 1.22
CA ILE A 182 -4.39 -9.82 1.47
C ILE A 182 -4.60 -9.79 2.97
N ILE A 183 -5.44 -8.89 3.46
CA ILE A 183 -5.63 -8.66 4.89
C ILE A 183 -7.13 -8.70 5.19
N ASN A 184 -7.50 -9.63 6.05
CA ASN A 184 -8.84 -9.76 6.57
C ASN A 184 -9.02 -8.90 7.82
N ASP A 185 -10.17 -8.25 7.88
CA ASP A 185 -10.63 -7.46 9.01
C ASP A 185 -11.16 -8.35 10.16
N GLY A 186 -12.34 -8.07 10.71
CA GLY A 186 -12.99 -8.83 11.76
C GLY A 186 -13.87 -10.01 11.33
N THR A 187 -14.18 -10.22 10.05
CA THR A 187 -15.12 -11.28 9.62
C THR A 187 -14.43 -12.34 8.76
N ALA A 188 -14.62 -13.62 9.10
CA ALA A 188 -13.93 -14.71 8.43
C ALA A 188 -14.21 -14.77 6.92
N GLY A 189 -13.14 -15.00 6.14
CA GLY A 189 -13.18 -15.04 4.68
C GLY A 189 -13.11 -13.65 4.03
N PHE A 190 -12.65 -13.61 2.77
CA PHE A 190 -12.45 -12.34 2.08
C PHE A 190 -13.76 -11.59 1.80
N GLN A 191 -13.85 -10.36 2.28
CA GLN A 191 -14.95 -9.43 2.02
C GLN A 191 -14.45 -8.26 1.19
N SER A 192 -14.76 -8.21 -0.11
CA SER A 192 -14.24 -7.18 -1.01
C SER A 192 -14.55 -5.74 -0.61
N ALA A 193 -15.56 -5.52 0.23
CA ALA A 193 -15.95 -4.19 0.72
C ALA A 193 -15.14 -3.73 1.94
N ASN A 194 -14.58 -4.67 2.72
CA ASN A 194 -13.96 -4.37 4.03
C ASN A 194 -12.51 -4.82 4.12
N ASP A 195 -12.16 -5.91 3.44
CA ASP A 195 -10.81 -6.47 3.46
C ASP A 195 -9.89 -5.74 2.49
N LEU A 196 -8.61 -5.74 2.84
CA LEU A 196 -7.59 -5.06 2.08
C LEU A 196 -6.87 -6.03 1.14
N VAL A 197 -6.53 -5.55 -0.05
CA VAL A 197 -5.62 -6.24 -0.96
C VAL A 197 -4.61 -5.22 -1.45
N ILE A 198 -3.33 -5.41 -1.20
CA ILE A 198 -2.26 -4.54 -1.69
C ILE A 198 -1.42 -5.32 -2.70
N ASN A 199 -1.10 -4.69 -3.82
CA ASN A 199 -0.13 -5.24 -4.76
C ASN A 199 1.29 -4.78 -4.41
N LEU A 200 2.12 -5.71 -3.95
CA LEU A 200 3.54 -5.49 -3.71
C LEU A 200 4.32 -5.84 -4.99
N THR A 201 4.37 -4.89 -5.91
CA THR A 201 5.26 -4.97 -7.07
C THR A 201 6.69 -4.65 -6.66
N GLY A 202 7.69 -5.29 -7.28
CA GLY A 202 9.10 -4.96 -7.01
C GLY A 202 9.60 -5.29 -5.60
N LEU A 203 8.90 -6.19 -4.90
CA LEU A 203 9.29 -6.74 -3.60
C LEU A 203 10.78 -7.10 -3.56
N THR A 204 11.54 -6.48 -2.65
CA THR A 204 12.97 -6.76 -2.48
C THR A 204 13.22 -7.58 -1.21
N GLY A 205 14.38 -8.25 -1.16
CA GLY A 205 14.72 -9.17 -0.07
C GLY A 205 14.30 -10.62 -0.34
N THR A 206 14.36 -11.45 0.70
CA THR A 206 14.03 -12.88 0.57
C THR A 206 12.55 -13.09 0.88
N LEU A 207 11.80 -13.59 -0.10
CA LEU A 207 10.42 -13.99 0.11
C LEU A 207 10.33 -15.08 1.20
N PRO A 208 9.39 -15.00 2.17
CA PRO A 208 9.27 -16.00 3.22
C PRO A 208 9.06 -17.42 2.67
N ALA A 209 9.36 -18.45 3.46
CA ALA A 209 8.94 -19.81 3.13
C ALA A 209 7.40 -19.93 3.17
N LEU A 210 6.84 -20.94 2.51
CA LEU A 210 5.41 -21.24 2.64
C LEU A 210 5.08 -21.52 4.12
N GLY A 211 3.91 -21.05 4.56
CA GLY A 211 3.44 -21.21 5.93
C GLY A 211 3.54 -19.95 6.79
N THR A 212 3.59 -20.09 8.11
CA THR A 212 3.49 -18.95 9.04
C THR A 212 4.64 -17.96 8.87
N ILE A 213 4.29 -16.68 8.80
CA ILE A 213 5.20 -15.54 8.81
C ILE A 213 5.03 -14.81 10.15
N ALA A 214 6.13 -14.33 10.72
CA ALA A 214 6.06 -13.46 11.89
C ALA A 214 5.39 -12.13 11.50
N VAL A 215 4.29 -11.76 12.17
CA VAL A 215 3.49 -10.56 11.84
C VAL A 215 4.35 -9.30 11.79
N ASN A 216 5.21 -9.12 12.81
CA ASN A 216 6.12 -7.97 12.92
C ASN A 216 7.17 -7.88 11.80
N SER A 217 7.28 -8.87 10.90
CA SER A 217 8.17 -8.77 9.74
C SER A 217 7.63 -7.84 8.66
N PHE A 218 6.30 -7.66 8.58
CA PHE A 218 5.64 -6.77 7.62
C PHE A 218 4.79 -5.69 8.27
N PHE A 219 4.33 -5.88 9.52
CA PHE A 219 3.42 -4.94 10.19
C PHE A 219 4.07 -4.27 11.39
N VAL A 220 3.65 -3.04 11.69
CA VAL A 220 3.98 -2.32 12.96
C VAL A 220 2.95 -2.57 14.04
#